data_AF-A0A819QZ52-F1
#
_entry.id   AF-A0A819QZ52-F1
#
_cell.length_a   1.000
_cell.length_b   1.000
_cell.length_c   1.000
_cell.angle_alpha   90.00
_cell.angle_beta   90.00
_cell.angle_gamma   90.00
#
_symmetry.space_group_name_H-M   'P 1'
#
loop_
_entity.id
_entity.type
_entity.pdbx_description
1 polymer ?
#
loop_
_entity_poly.entity_id
_entity_poly.type
_entity_poly.pdbx_seq_one_letter_code
_entity_poly.pdbx_strand_id
1 'polypeptide(L)'
;MAMTRQLNQKQGGGGGSNNPNNWYANQYAQREQEADRSLRERQLQQGRIQTEMLDIEAKAVNKRLIREQARADRDRATENAIIKAQCEKKLSAEARSQEERLAMELERIKLDKTRDEKMRQQIRETSYELRDLESKLRAAYVQKERTAQMAEKQALKFDSYLEDAEIARRMRSETDKAEADRRQQEVVKHQEMIRYKQDLQRQLEEREIGKQQAYEEFLREKLVIDEIVRKIYEEDQREMERKFERQRATRDFIAEFTRKREEWKIMERERMEEENRRIKEYAKTQEQRQEVAKAEKRAREEALNKVQNALGEQIKRDREEREEQELVRQELYLEEQEQVIRRRERDEMEARIRQRLELQRERDEQMQFKRIRDVEIKQEEERFRQQLMQKFAEDDRIEQMNAQKRRMKQIEHKRAVDVLLDERRQQMAVDKQREIDERGEAERIAQLRKQIIEEERIKLLREHAHRLLGYLPKGVIRDEKDLDNLGSDFKNEFKRRQVNMQNPDGWDNM
;
A
#
# COMPACT_ATOMS: atom_id res chain seq x y z
N MET A 1 -64.14 -120.33 43.20
CA MET A 1 -63.73 -121.75 43.07
C MET A 1 -62.22 -121.75 42.90
N ALA A 2 -61.44 -122.42 43.74
CA ALA A 2 -61.53 -123.85 44.03
C ALA A 2 -61.44 -124.72 42.77
N MET A 3 -60.96 -125.94 42.96
CA MET A 3 -61.06 -127.04 42.02
C MET A 3 -62.51 -127.30 41.56
N THR A 4 -62.59 -127.80 40.32
CA THR A 4 -63.53 -128.77 39.74
C THR A 4 -64.93 -129.00 40.35
N ARG A 5 -65.92 -128.75 39.47
CA ARG A 5 -67.06 -129.62 39.06
C ARG A 5 -68.11 -130.01 40.10
N GLN A 6 -69.39 -129.80 39.75
CA GLN A 6 -70.38 -130.89 39.75
C GLN A 6 -71.65 -130.59 38.91
N LEU A 7 -71.98 -131.56 38.03
CA LEU A 7 -73.28 -131.83 37.41
C LEU A 7 -74.34 -132.26 38.45
N ASN A 8 -75.64 -131.98 38.22
CA ASN A 8 -76.84 -132.83 38.51
C ASN A 8 -78.17 -132.02 38.38
N GLN A 9 -79.40 -132.50 38.09
CA GLN A 9 -80.05 -133.72 37.55
C GLN A 9 -81.60 -133.45 37.51
N LYS A 10 -82.38 -134.03 36.56
CA LYS A 10 -83.87 -134.09 36.53
C LYS A 10 -84.44 -134.69 37.84
N GLN A 11 -85.61 -134.23 38.34
CA GLN A 11 -86.52 -135.02 39.19
C GLN A 11 -87.71 -135.54 38.36
N GLY A 12 -87.78 -136.86 38.16
CA GLY A 12 -89.04 -137.59 38.03
C GLY A 12 -89.49 -137.98 39.44
N GLY A 13 -90.79 -137.98 39.66
CA GLY A 13 -91.41 -138.32 40.92
C GLY A 13 -91.05 -139.72 41.44
N GLY A 14 -91.12 -139.83 42.75
CA GLY A 14 -91.37 -141.06 43.47
C GLY A 14 -91.98 -140.61 44.80
N GLY A 15 -93.18 -141.12 45.09
CA GLY A 15 -93.92 -140.86 46.32
C GLY A 15 -92.98 -140.73 47.53
N GLY A 16 -93.15 -139.70 48.35
CA GLY A 16 -94.34 -139.61 49.17
C GLY A 16 -94.02 -140.24 50.52
N SER A 17 -93.70 -139.39 51.49
CA SER A 17 -93.83 -139.66 52.93
C SER A 17 -93.82 -138.31 53.66
N ASN A 18 -95.03 -137.82 53.94
CA ASN A 18 -95.44 -136.80 54.91
C ASN A 18 -94.41 -135.76 55.42
N ASN A 19 -94.43 -134.51 54.91
CA ASN A 19 -94.31 -133.33 55.79
C ASN A 19 -94.61 -132.00 55.04
N PRO A 20 -95.55 -131.14 55.46
CA PRO A 20 -95.92 -129.94 54.70
C PRO A 20 -95.14 -128.69 55.16
N ASN A 21 -94.05 -128.35 54.45
CA ASN A 21 -93.24 -127.12 54.58
C ASN A 21 -92.60 -126.82 53.18
N ASN A 22 -92.50 -125.55 52.74
CA ASN A 22 -91.80 -125.03 51.52
C ASN A 22 -92.68 -124.50 50.35
N TRP A 23 -92.97 -123.18 50.36
CA TRP A 23 -93.35 -122.36 49.19
C TRP A 23 -92.74 -120.95 49.29
N TYR A 24 -92.61 -120.42 50.52
CA TYR A 24 -92.07 -119.09 50.78
C TYR A 24 -90.54 -118.94 50.64
N ALA A 25 -89.76 -120.01 50.43
CA ALA A 25 -88.29 -119.89 50.40
C ALA A 25 -87.71 -119.68 48.98
N ASN A 26 -88.34 -120.19 47.93
CA ASN A 26 -87.73 -120.30 46.59
C ASN A 26 -87.90 -119.03 45.73
N GLN A 27 -88.97 -118.26 45.95
CA GLN A 27 -89.23 -117.01 45.22
C GLN A 27 -88.27 -115.88 45.63
N TYR A 28 -87.69 -115.97 46.81
CA TYR A 28 -86.73 -114.99 47.32
C TYR A 28 -85.34 -115.19 46.70
N ALA A 29 -84.91 -116.44 46.50
CA ALA A 29 -83.56 -116.74 45.98
C ALA A 29 -83.32 -116.35 44.51
N GLN A 30 -84.34 -116.41 43.64
CA GLN A 30 -84.22 -115.96 42.24
C GLN A 30 -84.17 -114.44 42.11
N ARG A 31 -84.96 -113.74 42.92
CA ARG A 31 -84.93 -112.27 42.98
C ARG A 31 -83.58 -111.76 43.47
N GLU A 32 -82.89 -112.51 44.33
CA GLU A 32 -81.53 -112.18 44.76
C GLU A 32 -80.50 -112.29 43.62
N GLN A 33 -80.55 -113.32 42.75
CA GLN A 33 -79.52 -113.50 41.72
C GLN A 33 -79.60 -112.51 40.54
N GLU A 34 -80.81 -112.13 40.12
CA GLU A 34 -80.99 -111.11 39.08
C GLU A 34 -80.70 -109.70 39.63
N ALA A 35 -81.03 -109.48 40.90
CA ALA A 35 -80.56 -108.31 41.62
C ALA A 35 -79.03 -108.25 41.61
N ASP A 36 -78.33 -109.36 41.87
CA ASP A 36 -76.86 -109.40 41.87
C ASP A 36 -76.19 -109.13 40.52
N ARG A 37 -76.73 -109.64 39.40
CA ARG A 37 -76.13 -109.39 38.06
C ARG A 37 -76.35 -107.96 37.59
N SER A 38 -77.58 -107.46 37.74
CA SER A 38 -77.88 -106.06 37.42
C SER A 38 -77.07 -105.10 38.31
N LEU A 39 -76.75 -105.52 39.54
CA LEU A 39 -75.79 -104.83 40.40
C LEU A 39 -74.39 -104.80 39.78
N ARG A 40 -73.87 -105.92 39.27
CA ARG A 40 -72.50 -106.02 38.70
C ARG A 40 -72.30 -105.24 37.40
N GLU A 41 -73.26 -105.23 36.48
CA GLU A 41 -73.15 -104.42 35.25
C GLU A 41 -73.23 -102.92 35.55
N ARG A 42 -74.13 -102.53 36.47
CA ARG A 42 -74.15 -101.15 36.99
C ARG A 42 -72.82 -100.80 37.65
N GLN A 43 -72.20 -101.72 38.38
CA GLN A 43 -70.87 -101.52 38.98
C GLN A 43 -69.77 -101.36 37.92
N LEU A 44 -69.78 -102.11 36.82
CA LEU A 44 -68.77 -102.00 35.75
C LEU A 44 -68.93 -100.73 34.89
N GLN A 45 -70.17 -100.36 34.55
CA GLN A 45 -70.43 -99.09 33.86
C GLN A 45 -70.10 -97.89 34.76
N GLN A 46 -70.46 -97.96 36.05
CA GLN A 46 -69.98 -96.98 37.04
C GLN A 46 -68.45 -96.95 37.08
N GLY A 47 -67.78 -98.10 37.06
CA GLY A 47 -66.32 -98.18 37.04
C GLY A 47 -65.68 -97.51 35.82
N ARG A 48 -66.24 -97.69 34.61
CA ARG A 48 -65.72 -97.03 33.39
C ARG A 48 -65.94 -95.52 33.37
N ILE A 49 -67.13 -95.07 33.76
CA ILE A 49 -67.45 -93.64 33.88
C ILE A 49 -66.54 -93.01 34.93
N GLN A 50 -66.28 -93.72 36.03
CA GLN A 50 -65.31 -93.30 37.05
C GLN A 50 -63.90 -93.17 36.45
N THR A 51 -63.42 -94.14 35.66
CA THR A 51 -62.08 -94.05 35.04
C THR A 51 -61.93 -92.90 34.04
N GLU A 52 -62.94 -92.64 33.19
CA GLU A 52 -62.87 -91.53 32.24
C GLU A 52 -62.99 -90.17 32.93
N MET A 53 -63.80 -90.07 34.00
CA MET A 53 -63.82 -88.88 34.85
C MET A 53 -62.46 -88.64 35.50
N LEU A 54 -61.79 -89.70 35.99
CA LEU A 54 -60.44 -89.60 36.56
C LEU A 54 -59.39 -89.13 35.53
N ASP A 55 -59.46 -89.59 34.28
CA ASP A 55 -58.52 -89.16 33.23
C ASP A 55 -58.76 -87.72 32.76
N ILE A 56 -60.03 -87.29 32.67
CA ILE A 56 -60.38 -85.90 32.36
C ILE A 56 -59.93 -85.00 33.51
N GLU A 57 -60.14 -85.42 34.77
CA GLU A 57 -59.60 -84.73 35.93
C GLU A 57 -58.07 -84.66 35.90
N ALA A 58 -57.37 -85.76 35.60
CA ALA A 58 -55.90 -85.77 35.50
C ALA A 58 -55.38 -84.81 34.41
N LYS A 59 -56.02 -84.76 33.24
CA LYS A 59 -55.67 -83.80 32.17
C LYS A 59 -56.02 -82.36 32.54
N ALA A 60 -57.14 -82.13 33.21
CA ALA A 60 -57.51 -80.81 33.71
C ALA A 60 -56.52 -80.32 34.78
N VAL A 61 -56.09 -81.20 35.68
CA VAL A 61 -55.04 -80.94 36.69
C VAL A 61 -53.70 -80.62 36.01
N ASN A 62 -53.25 -81.43 35.04
CA ASN A 62 -52.01 -81.16 34.31
C ASN A 62 -52.06 -79.83 33.52
N LYS A 63 -53.19 -79.52 32.87
CA LYS A 63 -53.35 -78.26 32.14
C LYS A 63 -53.43 -77.05 33.07
N ARG A 64 -53.97 -77.22 34.29
CA ARG A 64 -53.91 -76.21 35.35
C ARG A 64 -52.47 -76.02 35.83
N LEU A 65 -51.74 -77.09 36.12
CA LEU A 65 -50.33 -77.05 36.53
C LEU A 65 -49.45 -76.33 35.49
N ILE A 66 -49.57 -76.66 34.20
CA ILE A 66 -48.81 -75.98 33.13
C ILE A 66 -49.17 -74.50 33.02
N ARG A 67 -50.45 -74.14 33.20
CA ARG A 67 -50.89 -72.74 33.19
C ARG A 67 -50.40 -71.99 34.42
N GLU A 68 -50.31 -72.63 35.57
CA GLU A 68 -49.74 -72.04 36.78
C GLU A 68 -48.23 -71.84 36.63
N GLN A 69 -47.51 -72.83 36.10
CA GLN A 69 -46.08 -72.70 35.77
C GLN A 69 -45.84 -71.57 34.77
N ALA A 70 -46.61 -71.51 33.67
CA ALA A 70 -46.50 -70.43 32.69
C ALA A 70 -46.86 -69.04 33.24
N ARG A 71 -47.76 -68.95 34.23
CA ARG A 71 -48.00 -67.70 34.95
C ARG A 71 -46.82 -67.34 35.84
N ALA A 72 -46.36 -68.28 36.66
CA ALA A 72 -45.21 -68.07 37.53
C ALA A 72 -43.95 -67.67 36.74
N ASP A 73 -43.72 -68.24 35.57
CA ASP A 73 -42.58 -67.87 34.72
C ASP A 73 -42.74 -66.49 34.08
N ARG A 74 -43.96 -66.09 33.71
CA ARG A 74 -44.23 -64.71 33.27
C ARG A 74 -44.04 -63.71 34.41
N ASP A 75 -44.55 -64.02 35.59
CA ASP A 75 -44.43 -63.18 36.77
C ASP A 75 -42.94 -62.98 37.11
N ARG A 76 -42.16 -64.07 37.15
CA ARG A 76 -40.69 -64.02 37.30
C ARG A 76 -40.01 -63.22 36.20
N ALA A 77 -40.43 -63.36 34.94
CA ALA A 77 -39.85 -62.59 33.84
C ALA A 77 -40.14 -61.10 33.98
N THR A 78 -41.35 -60.73 34.41
CA THR A 78 -41.71 -59.33 34.69
C THR A 78 -40.96 -58.77 35.89
N GLU A 79 -40.83 -59.53 36.98
CA GLU A 79 -40.01 -59.15 38.14
C GLU A 79 -38.54 -58.94 37.75
N ASN A 80 -37.97 -59.88 36.99
CA ASN A 80 -36.60 -59.76 36.49
C ASN A 80 -36.42 -58.55 35.57
N ALA A 81 -37.41 -58.23 34.73
CA ALA A 81 -37.38 -57.04 33.87
C ALA A 81 -37.46 -55.75 34.69
N ILE A 82 -38.30 -55.71 35.73
CA ILE A 82 -38.40 -54.57 36.65
C ILE A 82 -37.08 -54.37 37.41
N ILE A 83 -36.49 -55.45 37.94
CA ILE A 83 -35.20 -55.40 38.64
C ILE A 83 -34.10 -54.91 37.69
N LYS A 84 -34.02 -55.45 36.46
CA LYS A 84 -33.05 -54.98 35.45
C LYS A 84 -33.25 -53.50 35.12
N ALA A 85 -34.48 -53.06 34.87
CA ALA A 85 -34.77 -51.65 34.58
C ALA A 85 -34.43 -50.73 35.76
N GLN A 86 -34.63 -51.19 37.01
CA GLN A 86 -34.23 -50.45 38.20
C GLN A 86 -32.70 -50.38 38.34
N CYS A 87 -31.99 -51.48 38.09
CA CYS A 87 -30.53 -51.51 38.08
C CYS A 87 -29.95 -50.61 36.98
N GLU A 88 -30.50 -50.65 35.77
CA GLU A 88 -30.10 -49.78 34.65
C GLU A 88 -30.37 -48.31 34.96
N LYS A 89 -31.51 -47.98 35.57
CA LYS A 89 -31.80 -46.61 36.03
C LYS A 89 -30.79 -46.13 37.08
N LYS A 90 -30.43 -46.99 38.04
CA LYS A 90 -29.41 -46.67 39.06
C LYS A 90 -28.03 -46.46 38.42
N LEU A 91 -27.59 -47.39 37.58
CA LEU A 91 -26.33 -47.29 36.83
C LEU A 91 -26.28 -46.03 35.96
N SER A 92 -27.37 -45.73 35.25
CA SER A 92 -27.47 -44.51 34.42
C SER A 92 -27.45 -43.24 35.27
N ALA A 93 -28.10 -43.23 36.44
CA ALA A 93 -28.07 -42.09 37.36
C ALA A 93 -26.67 -41.89 37.97
N GLU A 94 -25.98 -42.97 38.33
CA GLU A 94 -24.59 -42.93 38.81
C GLU A 94 -23.63 -42.43 37.72
N ALA A 95 -23.79 -42.91 36.47
CA ALA A 95 -23.02 -42.44 35.33
C ALA A 95 -23.23 -40.94 35.07
N ARG A 96 -24.48 -40.47 35.07
CA ARG A 96 -24.78 -39.03 34.93
C ARG A 96 -24.18 -38.20 36.06
N SER A 97 -24.24 -38.68 37.30
CA SER A 97 -23.65 -37.96 38.43
C SER A 97 -22.12 -37.89 38.32
N GLN A 98 -21.47 -38.94 37.82
CA GLN A 98 -20.03 -38.92 37.54
C GLN A 98 -19.70 -37.96 36.39
N GLU A 99 -20.48 -37.97 35.30
CA GLU A 99 -20.33 -37.03 34.19
C GLU A 99 -20.51 -35.57 34.63
N GLU A 100 -21.51 -35.28 35.46
CA GLU A 100 -21.74 -33.94 36.02
C GLU A 100 -20.57 -33.48 36.89
N ARG A 101 -20.03 -34.36 37.76
CA ARG A 101 -18.83 -34.05 38.56
C ARG A 101 -17.62 -33.76 37.68
N LEU A 102 -17.38 -34.59 36.67
CA LEU A 102 -16.30 -34.38 35.71
C LEU A 102 -16.51 -33.08 34.92
N ALA A 103 -17.73 -32.77 34.52
CA ALA A 103 -18.06 -31.52 33.82
C ALA A 103 -17.78 -30.30 34.72
N MET A 104 -18.18 -30.34 35.99
CA MET A 104 -17.90 -29.28 36.96
C MET A 104 -16.40 -29.11 37.22
N GLU A 105 -15.65 -30.20 37.35
CA GLU A 105 -14.19 -30.13 37.51
C GLU A 105 -13.51 -29.57 36.26
N LEU A 106 -13.93 -29.99 35.07
CA LEU A 106 -13.43 -29.46 33.81
C LEU A 106 -13.77 -27.97 33.66
N GLU A 107 -14.97 -27.55 34.04
CA GLU A 107 -15.38 -26.15 34.03
C GLU A 107 -14.54 -25.33 35.01
N ARG A 108 -14.32 -25.85 36.23
CA ARG A 108 -13.44 -25.22 37.21
C ARG A 108 -12.02 -25.03 36.67
N ILE A 109 -11.44 -26.08 36.09
CA ILE A 109 -10.09 -26.01 35.46
C ILE A 109 -10.08 -24.98 34.33
N LYS A 110 -11.13 -24.92 33.51
CA LYS A 110 -11.25 -23.91 32.45
C LYS A 110 -11.32 -22.50 33.03
N LEU A 111 -12.16 -22.27 34.04
CA LEU A 111 -12.30 -20.97 34.68
C LEU A 111 -10.98 -20.52 35.32
N ASP A 112 -10.29 -21.41 36.03
CA ASP A 112 -8.99 -21.09 36.64
C ASP A 112 -7.94 -20.76 35.57
N LYS A 113 -7.89 -21.50 34.45
CA LYS A 113 -7.05 -21.13 33.29
C LYS A 113 -7.40 -19.75 32.73
N THR A 114 -8.68 -19.43 32.55
CA THR A 114 -9.08 -18.11 32.03
C THR A 114 -8.75 -16.98 33.01
N ARG A 115 -8.88 -17.21 34.32
CA ARG A 115 -8.48 -16.26 35.36
C ARG A 115 -6.98 -16.02 35.32
N ASP A 116 -6.19 -17.08 35.22
CA ASP A 116 -4.72 -16.99 35.12
C ASP A 116 -4.29 -16.26 33.84
N GLU A 117 -4.91 -16.56 32.70
CA GLU A 117 -4.65 -15.87 31.43
C GLU A 117 -5.01 -14.38 31.49
N LYS A 118 -6.15 -14.04 32.11
CA LYS A 118 -6.58 -12.64 32.30
C LYS A 118 -5.66 -11.89 33.27
N MET A 119 -5.23 -12.54 34.35
CA MET A 119 -4.24 -11.99 35.27
C MET A 119 -2.91 -11.75 34.55
N ARG A 120 -2.41 -12.73 33.77
CA ARG A 120 -1.19 -12.58 32.96
C ARG A 120 -1.35 -11.51 31.88
N GLN A 121 -2.52 -11.38 31.27
CA GLN A 121 -2.84 -10.31 30.32
C GLN A 121 -2.74 -8.94 31.00
N GLN A 122 -3.36 -8.77 32.17
CA GLN A 122 -3.27 -7.54 32.95
C GLN A 122 -1.81 -7.20 33.32
N ILE A 123 -1.01 -8.21 33.70
CA ILE A 123 0.41 -8.02 33.99
C ILE A 123 1.20 -7.61 32.73
N ARG A 124 0.93 -8.22 31.56
CA ARG A 124 1.53 -7.84 30.28
C ARG A 124 1.21 -6.38 29.92
N GLU A 125 -0.04 -6.00 30.05
CA GLU A 125 -0.48 -4.63 29.76
C GLU A 125 0.04 -3.62 30.78
N THR A 126 0.13 -3.96 32.07
CA THR A 126 0.48 -3.01 33.15
C THR A 126 1.99 -2.91 33.39
N SER A 127 2.76 -3.97 33.14
CA SER A 127 4.20 -3.97 33.43
C SER A 127 4.98 -3.24 32.34
N TYR A 128 5.85 -2.33 32.78
CA TYR A 128 6.71 -1.57 31.88
C TYR A 128 7.72 -2.46 31.13
N GLU A 129 8.31 -3.45 31.83
CA GLU A 129 9.33 -4.33 31.26
C GLU A 129 8.83 -5.16 30.08
N LEU A 130 7.61 -5.73 30.18
CA LEU A 130 7.04 -6.53 29.09
C LEU A 130 6.63 -5.64 27.92
N ARG A 131 6.11 -4.44 28.18
CA ARG A 131 5.75 -3.47 27.14
C ARG A 131 6.99 -2.95 26.38
N ASP A 132 8.07 -2.66 27.09
CA ASP A 132 9.34 -2.24 26.49
C ASP A 132 9.95 -3.38 25.65
N LEU A 133 9.94 -4.61 26.18
CA LEU A 133 10.35 -5.79 25.43
C LEU A 133 9.51 -5.97 24.16
N GLU A 134 8.19 -5.89 24.26
CA GLU A 134 7.29 -6.02 23.11
C GLU A 134 7.55 -4.91 22.07
N SER A 135 7.75 -3.67 22.51
CA SER A 135 8.13 -2.55 21.63
C SER A 135 9.44 -2.82 20.90
N LYS A 136 10.45 -3.34 21.60
CA LYS A 136 11.74 -3.74 21.01
C LYS A 136 11.56 -4.86 19.98
N LEU A 137 10.75 -5.88 20.29
CA LEU A 137 10.46 -6.98 19.36
C LEU A 137 9.69 -6.49 18.12
N ARG A 138 8.71 -5.59 18.28
CA ARG A 138 7.99 -4.96 17.16
C ARG A 138 8.94 -4.15 16.28
N ALA A 139 9.82 -3.35 16.87
CA ALA A 139 10.84 -2.59 16.14
C ALA A 139 11.79 -3.51 15.35
N ALA A 140 12.12 -4.68 15.91
CA ALA A 140 12.94 -5.69 15.24
C ALA A 140 12.25 -6.29 14.01
N TYR A 141 10.93 -6.56 14.10
CA TYR A 141 10.16 -7.00 12.93
C TYR A 141 10.14 -5.94 11.84
N VAL A 142 9.88 -4.68 12.20
CA VAL A 142 9.92 -3.56 11.26
C VAL A 142 11.30 -3.44 10.61
N GLN A 143 12.38 -3.62 11.38
CA GLN A 143 13.73 -3.58 10.84
C GLN A 143 14.01 -4.75 9.87
N LYS A 144 13.54 -5.96 10.19
CA LYS A 144 13.64 -7.13 9.31
C LYS A 144 12.88 -6.93 8.00
N GLU A 145 11.66 -6.37 8.06
CA GLU A 145 10.88 -6.04 6.87
C GLU A 145 11.56 -4.94 6.06
N ARG A 146 12.09 -3.91 6.71
CA ARG A 146 12.82 -2.83 6.05
C ARG A 146 14.07 -3.34 5.31
N THR A 147 14.84 -4.26 5.89
CA THR A 147 16.00 -4.82 5.19
C THR A 147 15.58 -5.68 4.01
N ALA A 148 14.48 -6.44 4.11
CA ALA A 148 13.92 -7.16 2.97
C ALA A 148 13.48 -6.22 1.85
N GLN A 149 12.77 -5.12 2.17
CA GLN A 149 12.37 -4.10 1.19
C GLN A 149 13.58 -3.41 0.54
N MET A 150 14.64 -3.14 1.31
CA MET A 150 15.86 -2.55 0.76
C MET A 150 16.56 -3.51 -0.21
N ALA A 151 16.61 -4.80 0.13
CA ALA A 151 17.17 -5.83 -0.76
C ALA A 151 16.33 -5.98 -2.05
N GLU A 152 14.99 -5.98 -1.93
CA GLU A 152 14.08 -5.99 -3.07
C GLU A 152 14.28 -4.76 -3.96
N LYS A 153 14.34 -3.57 -3.36
CA LYS A 153 14.60 -2.33 -4.10
C LYS A 153 15.98 -2.33 -4.78
N GLN A 154 16.99 -2.93 -4.16
CA GLN A 154 18.30 -3.09 -4.78
C GLN A 154 18.23 -4.06 -5.96
N ALA A 155 17.55 -5.20 -5.83
CA ALA A 155 17.31 -6.14 -6.93
C ALA A 155 16.59 -5.47 -8.11
N LEU A 156 15.50 -4.74 -7.85
CA LEU A 156 14.77 -3.98 -8.87
C LEU A 156 15.64 -2.93 -9.58
N LYS A 157 16.55 -2.27 -8.86
CA LYS A 157 17.52 -1.36 -9.47
C LYS A 157 18.49 -2.08 -10.39
N PHE A 158 19.00 -3.24 -9.97
CA PHE A 158 19.87 -4.06 -10.81
C PHE A 158 19.14 -4.50 -12.08
N ASP A 159 17.88 -4.93 -11.98
CA ASP A 159 17.05 -5.29 -13.13
C ASP A 159 16.84 -4.10 -14.06
N SER A 160 16.51 -2.91 -13.54
CA SER A 160 16.38 -1.71 -14.37
C SER A 160 17.68 -1.33 -15.07
N TYR A 161 18.84 -1.50 -14.41
CA TYR A 161 20.14 -1.26 -15.04
C TYR A 161 20.42 -2.25 -16.18
N LEU A 162 19.99 -3.51 -16.04
CA LEU A 162 20.11 -4.50 -17.10
C LEU A 162 19.23 -4.14 -18.29
N GLU A 163 17.97 -3.75 -18.06
CA GLU A 163 17.05 -3.29 -19.10
C GLU A 163 17.58 -2.05 -19.82
N ASP A 164 18.03 -1.03 -19.09
CA ASP A 164 18.63 0.19 -19.66
C ASP A 164 19.89 -0.12 -20.48
N ALA A 165 20.72 -1.06 -20.00
CA ALA A 165 21.90 -1.50 -20.74
C ALA A 165 21.53 -2.22 -22.04
N GLU A 166 20.47 -3.02 -22.05
CA GLU A 166 19.92 -3.64 -23.25
C GLU A 166 19.36 -2.62 -24.23
N ILE A 167 18.57 -1.66 -23.76
CA ILE A 167 18.04 -0.55 -24.58
C ILE A 167 19.19 0.23 -25.19
N ALA A 168 20.20 0.61 -24.40
CA ALA A 168 21.37 1.33 -24.89
C ALA A 168 22.16 0.52 -25.93
N ARG A 169 22.24 -0.82 -25.79
CA ARG A 169 22.83 -1.69 -26.84
C ARG A 169 22.01 -1.69 -28.12
N ARG A 170 20.68 -1.77 -28.04
CA ARG A 170 19.79 -1.72 -29.23
C ARG A 170 19.88 -0.36 -29.93
N MET A 171 19.80 0.73 -29.16
CA MET A 171 19.95 2.10 -29.69
C MET A 171 21.29 2.28 -30.38
N ARG A 172 22.41 1.82 -29.79
CA ARG A 172 23.73 1.86 -30.44
C ARG A 172 23.75 1.08 -31.75
N SER A 173 23.18 -0.12 -31.78
CA SER A 173 23.11 -0.90 -33.02
C SER A 173 22.29 -0.19 -34.11
N GLU A 174 21.22 0.50 -33.74
CA GLU A 174 20.41 1.29 -34.69
C GLU A 174 21.14 2.54 -35.17
N THR A 175 21.84 3.26 -34.29
CA THR A 175 22.66 4.41 -34.70
C THR A 175 23.79 3.99 -35.63
N ASP A 176 24.46 2.87 -35.34
CA ASP A 176 25.54 2.36 -36.19
C ASP A 176 25.03 1.98 -37.58
N LYS A 177 23.83 1.38 -37.68
CA LYS A 177 23.18 1.10 -38.97
C LYS A 177 22.84 2.38 -39.73
N ALA A 178 22.24 3.36 -39.06
CA ALA A 178 21.89 4.63 -39.68
C ALA A 178 23.15 5.40 -40.16
N GLU A 179 24.25 5.34 -39.40
CA GLU A 179 25.53 5.89 -39.83
C GLU A 179 26.10 5.15 -41.04
N ALA A 180 26.03 3.82 -41.06
CA ALA A 180 26.49 3.03 -42.20
C ALA A 180 25.70 3.38 -43.47
N ASP A 181 24.38 3.47 -43.38
CA ASP A 181 23.51 3.87 -44.49
C ASP A 181 23.83 5.29 -44.98
N ARG A 182 24.08 6.23 -44.05
CA ARG A 182 24.48 7.61 -44.39
C ARG A 182 25.83 7.64 -45.12
N ARG A 183 26.82 6.87 -44.67
CA ARG A 183 28.12 6.74 -45.35
C ARG A 183 27.94 6.15 -46.75
N GLN A 184 27.07 5.15 -46.92
CA GLN A 184 26.78 4.60 -48.25
C GLN A 184 26.14 5.65 -49.18
N GLN A 185 25.17 6.43 -48.69
CA GLN A 185 24.58 7.51 -49.47
C GLN A 185 25.60 8.59 -49.85
N GLU A 186 26.53 8.93 -48.96
CA GLU A 186 27.62 9.86 -49.25
C GLU A 186 28.57 9.32 -50.34
N VAL A 187 28.90 8.02 -50.29
CA VAL A 187 29.69 7.36 -51.34
C VAL A 187 28.96 7.40 -52.68
N VAL A 188 27.65 7.11 -52.72
CA VAL A 188 26.84 7.20 -53.95
C VAL A 188 26.85 8.62 -54.51
N LYS A 189 26.57 9.63 -53.68
CA LYS A 189 26.62 11.04 -54.09
C LYS A 189 28.00 11.46 -54.60
N HIS A 190 29.06 10.96 -53.97
CA HIS A 190 30.42 11.24 -54.41
C HIS A 190 30.72 10.61 -55.77
N GLN A 191 30.27 9.38 -56.00
CA GLN A 191 30.38 8.72 -57.30
C GLN A 191 29.59 9.47 -58.39
N GLU A 192 28.37 9.93 -58.09
CA GLU A 192 27.57 10.76 -58.99
C GLU A 192 28.26 12.09 -59.33
N MET A 193 28.86 12.75 -58.33
CA MET A 193 29.62 13.99 -58.54
C MET A 193 30.85 13.77 -59.41
N ILE A 194 31.57 12.65 -59.24
CA ILE A 194 32.70 12.28 -60.11
C ILE A 194 32.22 12.07 -61.54
N ARG A 195 31.12 11.35 -61.76
CA ARG A 195 30.53 11.13 -63.10
C ARG A 195 30.13 12.46 -63.74
N TYR A 196 29.45 13.32 -62.99
CA TYR A 196 29.07 14.66 -63.47
C TYR A 196 30.28 15.51 -63.85
N LYS A 197 31.37 15.45 -63.07
CA LYS A 197 32.63 16.14 -63.39
C LYS A 197 33.26 15.60 -64.67
N GLN A 198 33.26 14.28 -64.87
CA GLN A 198 33.76 13.65 -66.10
C GLN A 198 32.94 14.07 -67.32
N ASP A 199 31.61 14.14 -67.21
CA ASP A 199 30.75 14.60 -68.30
C ASP A 199 30.98 16.08 -68.63
N LEU A 200 31.19 16.93 -67.61
CA LEU A 200 31.53 18.34 -67.82
C LEU A 200 32.90 18.50 -68.50
N GLN A 201 33.89 17.68 -68.12
CA GLN A 201 35.20 17.66 -68.79
C GLN A 201 35.06 17.28 -70.26
N ARG A 202 34.27 16.26 -70.59
CA ARG A 202 33.96 15.90 -71.98
C ARG A 202 33.31 17.04 -72.76
N GLN A 203 32.35 17.75 -72.16
CA GLN A 203 31.73 18.92 -72.81
C GLN A 203 32.73 20.05 -73.07
N LEU A 204 33.71 20.25 -72.18
CA LEU A 204 34.77 21.23 -72.39
C LEU A 204 35.72 20.80 -73.51
N GLU A 205 36.12 19.53 -73.53
CA GLU A 205 36.92 18.94 -74.62
C GLU A 205 36.20 19.06 -75.97
N GLU A 206 34.91 18.74 -76.04
CA GLU A 206 34.08 18.91 -77.24
C GLU A 206 34.02 20.37 -77.70
N ARG A 207 33.89 21.32 -76.77
CA ARG A 207 33.92 22.76 -77.09
C ARG A 207 35.28 23.22 -77.59
N GLU A 208 36.38 22.68 -77.04
CA GLU A 208 37.72 22.99 -77.52
C GLU A 208 37.98 22.42 -78.91
N ILE A 209 37.53 21.19 -79.18
CA ILE A 209 37.56 20.59 -80.52
C ILE A 209 36.73 21.41 -81.50
N GLY A 210 35.53 21.86 -81.11
CA GLY A 210 34.70 22.73 -81.94
C GLY A 210 35.37 24.07 -82.26
N LYS A 211 36.12 24.66 -81.31
CA LYS A 211 36.93 25.86 -81.57
C LYS A 211 38.07 25.61 -82.54
N GLN A 212 38.73 24.45 -82.45
CA GLN A 212 39.79 24.05 -83.38
C GLN A 212 39.24 23.88 -84.80
N GLN A 213 38.10 23.21 -84.95
CA GLN A 213 37.42 23.05 -86.24
C GLN A 213 37.00 24.40 -86.85
N ALA A 214 36.41 25.29 -86.04
CA ALA A 214 36.04 26.64 -86.49
C ALA A 214 37.27 27.48 -86.90
N TYR A 215 38.41 27.30 -86.22
CA TYR A 215 39.66 27.96 -86.57
C TYR A 215 40.24 27.43 -87.89
N GLU A 216 40.15 26.12 -88.14
CA GLU A 216 40.52 25.53 -89.43
C GLU A 216 39.64 26.04 -90.57
N GLU A 217 38.32 26.15 -90.35
CA GLU A 217 37.40 26.73 -91.32
C GLU A 217 37.71 28.19 -91.61
N PHE A 218 37.98 29.00 -90.57
CA PHE A 218 38.39 30.39 -90.73
C PHE A 218 39.67 30.53 -91.56
N LEU A 219 40.66 29.66 -91.37
CA LEU A 219 41.88 29.66 -92.19
C LEU A 219 41.61 29.32 -93.65
N ARG A 220 40.67 28.41 -93.93
CA ARG A 220 40.23 28.11 -95.30
C ARG A 220 39.50 29.30 -95.92
N GLU A 221 38.58 29.94 -95.18
CA GLU A 221 37.88 31.13 -95.64
C GLU A 221 38.84 32.29 -95.92
N LYS A 222 39.84 32.50 -95.05
CA LYS A 222 40.88 33.52 -95.25
C LYS A 222 41.64 33.30 -96.56
N LEU A 223 42.04 32.06 -96.87
CA LEU A 223 42.72 31.75 -98.13
C LEU A 223 41.84 32.06 -99.35
N VAL A 224 40.55 31.73 -99.28
CA VAL A 224 39.58 32.07 -100.34
C VAL A 224 39.40 33.59 -100.47
N ILE A 225 39.36 34.32 -99.35
CA ILE A 225 39.28 35.79 -99.35
C ILE A 225 40.55 36.40 -99.95
N ASP A 226 41.73 35.90 -99.62
CA ASP A 226 43.00 36.37 -100.17
C ASP A 226 43.07 36.15 -101.71
N GLU A 227 42.48 35.05 -102.22
CA GLU A 227 42.32 34.83 -103.67
C GLU A 227 41.36 35.84 -104.32
N ILE A 228 40.26 36.20 -103.65
CA ILE A 228 39.31 37.22 -104.13
C ILE A 228 40.00 38.59 -104.15
N VAL A 229 40.71 38.96 -103.08
CA VAL A 229 41.45 40.24 -103.01
C VAL A 229 42.49 40.32 -104.12
N ARG A 230 43.21 39.22 -104.41
CA ARG A 230 44.16 39.17 -105.52
C ARG A 230 43.47 39.39 -106.89
N LYS A 231 42.29 38.80 -107.10
CA LYS A 231 41.48 39.04 -108.32
C LYS A 231 41.02 40.50 -108.43
N ILE A 232 40.65 41.13 -107.32
CA ILE A 232 40.28 42.55 -107.29
C ILE A 232 41.47 43.43 -107.69
N TYR A 233 42.67 43.17 -107.16
CA TYR A 233 43.87 43.93 -107.56
C TYR A 233 44.21 43.75 -109.05
N GLU A 234 44.03 42.56 -109.61
CA GLU A 234 44.22 42.30 -111.04
C GLU A 234 43.15 43.00 -111.92
N GLU A 235 41.90 43.11 -111.45
CA GLU A 235 40.85 43.89 -112.11
C GLU A 235 41.08 45.41 -112.01
N ASP A 236 41.49 45.91 -110.85
CA ASP A 236 41.80 47.33 -110.63
C ASP A 236 42.99 47.80 -111.50
N GLN A 237 44.01 46.95 -111.70
CA GLN A 237 45.12 47.28 -112.62
C GLN A 237 44.66 47.41 -114.08
N ARG A 238 43.76 46.51 -114.54
CA ARG A 238 43.17 46.61 -115.89
C ARG A 238 42.26 47.83 -116.03
N GLU A 239 41.59 48.23 -114.95
CA GLU A 239 40.76 49.45 -114.94
C GLU A 239 41.62 50.72 -115.00
N MET A 240 42.76 50.75 -114.28
CA MET A 240 43.72 51.86 -114.32
C MET A 240 44.33 52.08 -115.71
N GLU A 241 44.66 51.02 -116.45
CA GLU A 241 45.15 51.10 -117.83
C GLU A 241 44.09 51.72 -118.77
N ARG A 242 42.84 51.28 -118.67
CA ARG A 242 41.70 51.86 -119.41
C ARG A 242 41.43 53.32 -119.03
N LYS A 243 41.72 53.70 -117.79
CA LYS A 243 41.57 55.08 -117.29
C LYS A 243 42.66 56.00 -117.86
N PHE A 244 43.90 55.53 -117.98
CA PHE A 244 45.02 56.29 -118.56
C PHE A 244 44.81 56.63 -120.05
N GLU A 245 44.25 55.70 -120.83
CA GLU A 245 43.91 55.93 -122.24
C GLU A 245 42.80 56.98 -122.41
N ARG A 246 41.77 56.93 -121.54
CA ARG A 246 40.69 57.94 -121.50
C ARG A 246 41.18 59.31 -121.00
N GLN A 247 42.15 59.34 -120.08
CA GLN A 247 42.75 60.56 -119.54
C GLN A 247 43.63 61.30 -120.57
N ARG A 248 44.27 60.60 -121.51
CA ARG A 248 45.02 61.24 -122.60
C ARG A 248 44.10 62.00 -123.56
N ALA A 249 43.01 61.38 -123.98
CA ALA A 249 42.01 61.99 -124.88
C ALA A 249 41.24 63.15 -124.22
N THR A 250 41.04 63.11 -122.90
CA THR A 250 40.41 64.23 -122.15
C THR A 250 41.39 65.35 -121.81
N ARG A 251 42.71 65.10 -121.72
CA ARG A 251 43.71 66.15 -121.44
C ARG A 251 43.79 67.21 -122.54
N ASP A 252 43.70 66.79 -123.80
CA ASP A 252 43.72 67.71 -124.95
C ASP A 252 42.43 68.53 -125.03
N PHE A 253 41.29 67.93 -124.66
CA PHE A 253 40.00 68.62 -124.56
C PHE A 253 39.90 69.58 -123.35
N ILE A 254 40.57 69.25 -122.24
CA ILE A 254 40.58 70.07 -121.02
C ILE A 254 41.44 71.32 -121.19
N ALA A 255 42.54 71.28 -121.95
CA ALA A 255 43.38 72.45 -122.21
C ALA A 255 42.62 73.58 -122.96
N GLU A 256 41.72 73.22 -123.88
CA GLU A 256 40.86 74.19 -124.56
C GLU A 256 39.70 74.69 -123.68
N PHE A 257 39.24 73.88 -122.73
CA PHE A 257 38.14 74.22 -121.82
C PHE A 257 38.59 75.05 -120.61
N THR A 258 39.79 74.82 -120.07
CA THR A 258 40.35 75.59 -118.92
C THR A 258 40.54 77.07 -119.25
N ARG A 259 40.92 77.38 -120.49
CA ARG A 259 41.07 78.75 -120.98
C ARG A 259 39.75 79.56 -120.96
N LYS A 260 38.60 78.88 -121.11
CA LYS A 260 37.25 79.48 -121.05
C LYS A 260 36.60 79.41 -119.65
N ARG A 261 37.18 78.66 -118.70
CA ARG A 261 36.65 78.45 -117.34
C ARG A 261 37.29 79.35 -116.29
N GLU A 262 38.48 79.87 -116.51
CA GLU A 262 39.11 80.87 -115.62
C GLU A 262 38.31 82.18 -115.56
N GLU A 263 37.63 82.53 -116.66
CA GLU A 263 36.72 83.69 -116.75
C GLU A 263 35.40 83.47 -115.98
N TRP A 264 34.98 82.22 -115.76
CA TRP A 264 33.76 81.87 -114.99
C TRP A 264 34.02 81.71 -113.48
N LYS A 265 35.25 81.35 -113.09
CA LYS A 265 35.66 81.07 -111.69
C LYS A 265 35.83 82.32 -110.81
N ILE A 266 35.79 83.51 -111.39
CA ILE A 266 35.77 84.78 -110.66
C ILE A 266 34.34 85.10 -110.19
N MET A 267 33.32 84.66 -110.93
CA MET A 267 31.91 84.99 -110.65
C MET A 267 31.21 84.07 -109.62
N GLU A 268 31.68 82.84 -109.39
CA GLU A 268 31.03 81.89 -108.47
C GLU A 268 31.60 81.91 -107.04
N ARG A 269 32.75 82.58 -106.83
CA ARG A 269 33.41 82.64 -105.51
C ARG A 269 32.65 83.52 -104.51
N GLU A 270 31.82 84.45 -105.00
CA GLU A 270 30.94 85.30 -104.18
C GLU A 270 29.67 84.57 -103.69
N ARG A 271 29.26 83.47 -104.33
CA ARG A 271 28.07 82.68 -103.91
C ARG A 271 28.33 81.73 -102.75
N MET A 272 29.57 81.26 -102.57
CA MET A 272 29.93 80.27 -101.54
C MET A 272 30.11 80.86 -100.13
N GLU A 273 30.20 82.19 -99.98
CA GLU A 273 30.30 82.84 -98.67
C GLU A 273 28.94 82.91 -97.93
N GLU A 274 27.83 82.76 -98.65
CA GLU A 274 26.47 82.83 -98.08
C GLU A 274 25.98 81.49 -97.50
N GLU A 275 26.43 80.34 -98.01
CA GLU A 275 26.01 79.02 -97.50
C GLU A 275 26.70 78.63 -96.18
N ASN A 276 27.86 79.21 -95.87
CA ASN A 276 28.60 78.94 -94.62
C ASN A 276 27.98 79.59 -93.37
N ARG A 277 26.93 80.43 -93.51
CA ARG A 277 26.20 80.98 -92.36
C ARG A 277 25.13 80.03 -91.81
N ARG A 278 24.54 79.16 -92.64
CA ARG A 278 23.45 78.23 -92.24
C ARG A 278 23.92 77.03 -91.41
N ILE A 279 25.20 76.67 -91.51
CA ILE A 279 25.78 75.51 -90.81
C ILE A 279 26.03 75.78 -89.31
N LYS A 280 26.13 77.06 -88.88
CA LYS A 280 26.38 77.44 -87.47
C LYS A 280 25.12 77.41 -86.58
N GLU A 281 23.92 77.43 -87.15
CA GLU A 281 22.66 77.53 -86.40
C GLU A 281 22.10 76.16 -85.97
N TYR A 282 22.45 75.08 -86.68
CA TYR A 282 22.03 73.71 -86.37
C TYR A 282 22.81 73.07 -85.20
N ALA A 283 24.03 73.52 -84.93
CA ALA A 283 24.85 73.02 -83.82
C ALA A 283 24.37 73.51 -82.44
N LYS A 284 23.82 74.73 -82.35
CA LYS A 284 23.33 75.33 -81.08
C LYS A 284 22.05 74.70 -80.54
N THR A 285 21.25 74.06 -81.39
CA THR A 285 19.94 73.49 -81.01
C THR A 285 20.03 72.07 -80.41
N GLN A 286 21.15 71.36 -80.58
CA GLN A 286 21.37 70.02 -80.00
C GLN A 286 21.91 70.06 -78.55
N GLU A 287 22.76 71.01 -78.19
CA GLU A 287 23.28 71.15 -76.82
C GLU A 287 22.17 71.51 -75.81
N GLN A 288 21.17 72.29 -76.22
CA GLN A 288 20.07 72.73 -75.34
C GLN A 288 19.10 71.60 -74.95
N ARG A 289 19.05 70.48 -75.69
CA ARG A 289 18.19 69.32 -75.35
C ARG A 289 18.81 68.36 -74.34
N GLN A 290 20.14 68.34 -74.22
CA GLN A 290 20.84 67.46 -73.27
C GLN A 290 20.91 68.05 -71.84
N GLU A 291 20.91 69.38 -71.72
CA GLU A 291 20.88 70.09 -70.42
C GLU A 291 19.55 69.90 -69.66
N VAL A 292 18.41 69.89 -70.37
CA VAL A 292 17.07 69.76 -69.76
C VAL A 292 16.86 68.38 -69.11
N ALA A 293 17.33 67.30 -69.74
CA ALA A 293 17.17 65.94 -69.21
C ALA A 293 18.05 65.64 -67.98
N LYS A 294 19.19 66.34 -67.84
CA LYS A 294 20.08 66.22 -66.66
C LYS A 294 19.56 66.99 -65.45
N ALA A 295 18.82 68.09 -65.65
CA ALA A 295 18.24 68.89 -64.57
C ALA A 295 17.05 68.19 -63.87
N GLU A 296 16.18 67.50 -64.61
CA GLU A 296 15.02 66.79 -64.02
C GLU A 296 15.41 65.59 -63.14
N LYS A 297 16.51 64.89 -63.45
CA LYS A 297 17.00 63.77 -62.63
C LYS A 297 17.55 64.24 -61.28
N ARG A 298 18.30 65.34 -61.26
CA ARG A 298 18.88 65.91 -60.02
C ARG A 298 17.81 66.42 -59.05
N ALA A 299 16.73 67.01 -59.57
CA ALA A 299 15.62 67.49 -58.72
C ALA A 299 14.84 66.35 -58.03
N ARG A 300 14.73 65.18 -58.66
CA ARG A 300 14.07 64.00 -58.06
C ARG A 300 14.91 63.34 -56.98
N GLU A 301 16.23 63.29 -57.14
CA GLU A 301 17.16 62.75 -56.15
C GLU A 301 17.25 63.64 -54.90
N GLU A 302 17.23 64.96 -55.05
CA GLU A 302 17.21 65.90 -53.92
C GLU A 302 15.89 65.88 -53.13
N ALA A 303 14.76 65.62 -53.79
CA ALA A 303 13.46 65.46 -53.13
C ALA A 303 13.37 64.15 -52.32
N LEU A 304 13.94 63.06 -52.84
CA LEU A 304 13.98 61.76 -52.15
C LEU A 304 14.87 61.82 -50.90
N ASN A 305 16.03 62.47 -50.99
CA ASN A 305 16.96 62.65 -49.86
C ASN A 305 16.36 63.52 -48.74
N LYS A 306 15.55 64.53 -49.05
CA LYS A 306 14.87 65.35 -48.03
C LYS A 306 13.82 64.56 -47.25
N VAL A 307 13.08 63.66 -47.90
CA VAL A 307 12.09 62.79 -47.25
C VAL A 307 12.76 61.70 -46.42
N GLN A 308 13.85 61.09 -46.92
CA GLN A 308 14.63 60.11 -46.15
C GLN A 308 15.26 60.70 -44.88
N ASN A 309 15.80 61.92 -44.96
CA ASN A 309 16.38 62.59 -43.79
C ASN A 309 15.32 62.98 -42.75
N ALA A 310 14.15 63.48 -43.19
CA ALA A 310 13.04 63.79 -42.29
C ALA A 310 12.47 62.54 -41.59
N LEU A 311 12.38 61.40 -42.30
CA LEU A 311 11.93 60.13 -41.73
C LEU A 311 12.98 59.55 -40.77
N GLY A 312 14.27 59.69 -41.07
CA GLY A 312 15.36 59.27 -40.20
C GLY A 312 15.44 60.06 -38.89
N GLU A 313 15.16 61.36 -38.92
CA GLU A 313 15.06 62.18 -37.70
C GLU A 313 13.81 61.87 -36.87
N GLN A 314 12.66 61.60 -37.50
CA GLN A 314 11.45 61.17 -36.78
C GLN A 314 11.64 59.81 -36.11
N ILE A 315 12.30 58.85 -36.77
CA ILE A 315 12.58 57.53 -36.18
C ILE A 315 13.55 57.63 -34.99
N LYS A 316 14.50 58.58 -35.01
CA LYS A 316 15.39 58.83 -33.88
C LYS A 316 14.66 59.45 -32.69
N ARG A 317 13.84 60.49 -32.91
CA ARG A 317 13.02 61.10 -31.84
C ARG A 317 12.05 60.10 -31.22
N ASP A 318 11.37 59.28 -32.04
CA ASP A 318 10.47 58.23 -31.55
C ASP A 318 11.20 57.12 -30.76
N ARG A 319 12.48 56.84 -31.07
CA ARG A 319 13.29 55.90 -30.29
C ARG A 319 13.74 56.52 -28.97
N GLU A 320 14.23 57.75 -29.00
CA GLU A 320 14.67 58.49 -27.81
C GLU A 320 13.50 58.70 -26.83
N GLU A 321 12.30 59.07 -27.32
CA GLU A 321 11.10 59.19 -26.48
C GLU A 321 10.63 57.85 -25.88
N ARG A 322 10.80 56.73 -26.60
CA ARG A 322 10.48 55.39 -26.06
C ARG A 322 11.51 54.95 -25.02
N GLU A 323 12.79 55.20 -25.27
CA GLU A 323 13.87 54.88 -24.33
C GLU A 323 13.74 55.74 -23.05
N GLU A 324 13.38 57.02 -23.16
CA GLU A 324 13.06 57.88 -22.00
C GLU A 324 11.82 57.39 -21.24
N GLN A 325 10.75 56.98 -21.93
CA GLN A 325 9.56 56.41 -21.29
C GLN A 325 9.84 55.06 -20.61
N GLU A 326 10.72 54.24 -21.17
CA GLU A 326 11.15 52.97 -20.57
C GLU A 326 12.05 53.19 -19.35
N LEU A 327 12.94 54.18 -19.38
CA LEU A 327 13.75 54.59 -18.22
C LEU A 327 12.86 55.10 -17.08
N VAL A 328 11.89 55.97 -17.37
CA VAL A 328 10.94 56.47 -16.37
C VAL A 328 10.07 55.33 -15.78
N ARG A 329 9.69 54.33 -16.59
CA ARG A 329 8.98 53.14 -16.08
C ARG A 329 9.85 52.27 -15.18
N GLN A 330 11.14 52.13 -15.50
CA GLN A 330 12.10 51.38 -14.69
C GLN A 330 12.38 52.10 -13.37
N GLU A 331 12.51 53.42 -13.38
CA GLU A 331 12.65 54.25 -12.18
C GLU A 331 11.40 54.17 -11.28
N LEU A 332 10.19 54.26 -11.86
CA LEU A 332 8.94 54.13 -11.10
C LEU A 332 8.79 52.75 -10.46
N TYR A 333 9.17 51.68 -11.18
CA TYR A 333 9.14 50.30 -10.64
C TYR A 333 10.12 50.13 -9.48
N LEU A 334 11.32 50.71 -9.57
CA LEU A 334 12.31 50.69 -8.49
C LEU A 334 11.84 51.51 -7.28
N GLU A 335 11.26 52.69 -7.49
CA GLU A 335 10.67 53.49 -6.41
C GLU A 335 9.47 52.79 -5.74
N GLU A 336 8.59 52.13 -6.51
CA GLU A 336 7.49 51.33 -5.96
C GLU A 336 8.01 50.17 -5.10
N GLN A 337 9.05 49.46 -5.53
CA GLN A 337 9.68 48.41 -4.73
C GLN A 337 10.34 48.97 -3.46
N GLU A 338 11.04 50.10 -3.55
CA GLU A 338 11.61 50.75 -2.36
C GLU A 338 10.52 51.20 -1.37
N GLN A 339 9.40 51.74 -1.85
CA GLN A 339 8.28 52.13 -1.00
C GLN A 339 7.64 50.93 -0.29
N VAL A 340 7.54 49.78 -0.98
CA VAL A 340 7.06 48.52 -0.37
C VAL A 340 8.03 48.02 0.70
N ILE A 341 9.35 48.09 0.45
CA ILE A 341 10.37 47.70 1.43
C ILE A 341 10.32 48.64 2.65
N ARG A 342 10.28 49.96 2.46
CA ARG A 342 10.17 50.94 3.56
C ARG A 342 8.87 50.76 4.37
N ARG A 343 7.76 50.40 3.73
CA ARG A 343 6.50 50.07 4.44
C ARG A 343 6.66 48.79 5.27
N ARG A 344 7.24 47.72 4.71
CA ARG A 344 7.53 46.49 5.46
C ARG A 344 8.45 46.73 6.65
N GLU A 345 9.51 47.54 6.48
CA GLU A 345 10.42 47.89 7.57
C GLU A 345 9.71 48.70 8.68
N ARG A 346 8.80 49.61 8.31
CA ARG A 346 7.97 50.35 9.27
C ARG A 346 7.00 49.43 10.00
N ASP A 347 6.33 48.54 9.30
CA ASP A 347 5.39 47.57 9.89
C ASP A 347 6.11 46.59 10.82
N GLU A 348 7.32 46.13 10.46
CA GLU A 348 8.16 45.30 11.32
C GLU A 348 8.66 46.05 12.57
N MET A 349 9.07 47.32 12.43
CA MET A 349 9.45 48.15 13.57
C MET A 349 8.24 48.43 14.48
N GLU A 350 7.06 48.69 13.91
CA GLU A 350 5.83 48.91 14.68
C GLU A 350 5.39 47.63 15.40
N ALA A 351 5.50 46.46 14.76
CA ALA A 351 5.22 45.18 15.39
C ALA A 351 6.18 44.88 16.56
N ARG A 352 7.48 45.15 16.41
CA ARG A 352 8.46 45.01 17.51
C ARG A 352 8.18 45.97 18.66
N ILE A 353 7.76 47.20 18.39
CA ILE A 353 7.38 48.18 19.42
C ILE A 353 6.09 47.75 20.13
N ARG A 354 5.08 47.26 19.40
CA ARG A 354 3.82 46.74 19.98
C ARG A 354 4.06 45.53 20.89
N GLN A 355 4.86 44.55 20.45
CA GLN A 355 5.22 43.39 21.27
C GLN A 355 5.97 43.80 22.55
N ARG A 356 6.86 44.81 22.47
CA ARG A 356 7.57 45.32 23.65
C ARG A 356 6.63 46.03 24.64
N LEU A 357 5.64 46.77 24.14
CA LEU A 357 4.64 47.45 24.97
C LEU A 357 3.63 46.46 25.59
N GLU A 358 3.22 45.41 24.87
CA GLU A 358 2.38 44.34 25.43
C GLU A 358 3.10 43.59 26.55
N LEU A 359 4.36 43.19 26.35
CA LEU A 359 5.18 42.56 27.40
C LEU A 359 5.37 43.44 28.65
N GLN A 360 5.45 44.77 28.48
CA GLN A 360 5.49 45.70 29.62
C GLN A 360 4.14 45.78 30.34
N ARG A 361 3.02 45.83 29.61
CA ARG A 361 1.67 45.86 30.19
C ARG A 361 1.35 44.57 30.95
N GLU A 362 1.63 43.40 30.37
CA GLU A 362 1.39 42.11 31.03
C GLU A 362 2.22 41.96 32.31
N ARG A 363 3.47 42.46 32.31
CA ARG A 363 4.31 42.47 33.51
C ARG A 363 3.73 43.37 34.61
N ASP A 364 3.22 44.54 34.26
CA ASP A 364 2.63 45.47 35.22
C ASP A 364 1.31 44.92 35.81
N GLU A 365 0.47 44.31 34.98
CA GLU A 365 -0.76 43.61 35.41
C GLU A 365 -0.44 42.46 36.36
N GLN A 366 0.57 41.63 36.05
CA GLN A 366 0.97 40.51 36.91
C GLN A 366 1.51 40.97 38.27
N MET A 367 2.19 42.13 38.33
CA MET A 367 2.66 42.74 39.57
C MET A 367 1.52 43.33 40.41
N GLN A 368 0.48 43.89 39.77
CA GLN A 368 -0.71 44.37 40.47
C GLN A 368 -1.53 43.22 41.06
N PHE A 369 -1.71 42.12 40.32
CA PHE A 369 -2.39 40.93 40.84
C PHE A 369 -1.68 40.31 42.05
N LYS A 370 -0.34 40.24 42.05
CA LYS A 370 0.43 39.78 43.22
C LYS A 370 0.23 40.68 44.44
N ARG A 371 0.26 42.00 44.25
CA ARG A 371 0.05 42.97 45.34
C ARG A 371 -1.33 42.85 45.98
N ILE A 372 -2.39 42.65 45.19
CA ILE A 372 -3.75 42.49 45.70
C ILE A 372 -3.88 41.20 46.53
N ARG A 373 -3.30 40.11 46.04
CA ARG A 373 -3.32 38.80 46.72
C ARG A 373 -2.57 38.82 48.07
N ASP A 374 -1.45 39.53 48.15
CA ASP A 374 -0.68 39.65 49.40
C ASP A 374 -1.42 40.49 50.46
N VAL A 375 -2.29 41.42 50.06
CA VAL A 375 -3.12 42.19 51.00
C VAL A 375 -4.28 41.34 51.54
N GLU A 376 -4.91 40.50 50.71
CA GLU A 376 -5.97 39.59 51.16
C GLU A 376 -5.46 38.57 52.19
N ILE A 377 -4.29 37.96 51.95
CA ILE A 377 -3.69 36.98 52.87
C ILE A 377 -3.41 37.60 54.25
N LYS A 378 -2.91 38.83 54.29
CA LYS A 378 -2.63 39.54 55.56
C LYS A 378 -3.90 39.86 56.35
N GLN A 379 -5.01 40.18 55.66
CA GLN A 379 -6.29 40.44 56.32
C GLN A 379 -6.93 39.17 56.88
N GLU A 380 -6.68 38.00 56.28
CA GLU A 380 -7.13 36.71 56.79
C GLU A 380 -6.32 36.26 58.02
N GLU A 381 -5.00 36.48 58.02
CA GLU A 381 -4.13 36.16 59.17
C GLU A 381 -4.46 36.98 60.42
N GLU A 382 -4.81 38.27 60.28
CA GLU A 382 -5.20 39.12 61.42
C GLU A 382 -6.53 38.70 62.05
N ARG A 383 -7.49 38.25 61.24
CA ARG A 383 -8.79 37.73 61.72
C ARG A 383 -8.60 36.43 62.51
N PHE A 384 -7.70 35.56 62.07
CA PHE A 384 -7.38 34.31 62.76
C PHE A 384 -6.69 34.56 64.12
N ARG A 385 -5.79 35.56 64.18
CA ARG A 385 -5.07 35.95 65.41
C ARG A 385 -6.01 36.50 66.50
N GLN A 386 -7.03 37.24 66.12
CA GLN A 386 -8.03 37.81 67.05
C GLN A 386 -8.95 36.74 67.64
N GLN A 387 -9.33 35.72 66.85
CA GLN A 387 -10.16 34.61 67.31
C GLN A 387 -9.44 33.68 68.31
N LEU A 388 -8.11 33.55 68.17
CA LEU A 388 -7.31 32.72 69.06
C LEU A 388 -7.10 33.39 70.44
N MET A 389 -6.95 34.72 70.49
CA MET A 389 -6.81 35.47 71.75
C MET A 389 -8.09 35.50 72.59
N GLN A 390 -9.28 35.45 71.97
CA GLN A 390 -10.55 35.40 72.71
C GLN A 390 -10.76 34.06 73.44
N LYS A 391 -10.34 32.94 72.83
CA LYS A 391 -10.44 31.61 73.45
C LYS A 391 -9.58 31.45 74.70
N PHE A 392 -8.35 31.96 74.67
CA PHE A 392 -7.46 31.89 75.84
C PHE A 392 -7.95 32.70 77.05
N ALA A 393 -8.68 33.80 76.82
CA ALA A 393 -9.24 34.62 77.89
C ALA A 393 -10.47 33.98 78.58
N GLU A 394 -11.18 33.09 77.88
CA GLU A 394 -12.33 32.35 78.42
C GLU A 394 -11.88 31.16 79.30
N ASP A 395 -10.77 30.52 78.94
CA ASP A 395 -10.23 29.36 79.66
C ASP A 395 -9.53 29.73 80.99
N ASP A 396 -8.85 30.89 81.06
CA ASP A 396 -8.19 31.36 82.30
C ASP A 396 -9.18 31.74 83.43
N ARG A 397 -10.45 32.02 83.08
CA ARG A 397 -11.48 32.43 84.05
C ARG A 397 -12.17 31.25 84.75
N ILE A 398 -12.11 30.06 84.16
CA ILE A 398 -12.80 28.85 84.64
C ILE A 398 -11.89 28.00 85.56
N GLU A 399 -10.59 28.28 85.58
CA GLU A 399 -9.60 27.43 86.25
C GLU A 399 -9.49 27.63 87.77
N GLN A 400 -10.09 28.67 88.37
CA GLN A 400 -9.91 28.96 89.80
C GLN A 400 -10.94 28.34 90.78
N MET A 401 -12.05 27.72 90.33
CA MET A 401 -13.08 27.20 91.27
C MET A 401 -13.13 25.67 91.47
N ASN A 402 -12.39 24.85 90.72
CA ASN A 402 -12.55 23.38 90.75
C ASN A 402 -11.39 22.61 91.40
N ALA A 403 -10.66 23.19 92.37
CA ALA A 403 -9.43 22.57 92.91
C ALA A 403 -9.65 21.30 93.76
N GLN A 404 -10.81 21.12 94.40
CA GLN A 404 -11.03 19.97 95.31
C GLN A 404 -11.80 18.80 94.66
N LYS A 405 -12.70 19.07 93.70
CA LYS A 405 -13.23 18.03 92.78
C LYS A 405 -12.14 17.49 91.84
N ARG A 406 -11.09 18.30 91.55
CA ARG A 406 -9.94 17.90 90.73
C ARG A 406 -9.20 16.70 91.31
N ARG A 407 -8.92 16.62 92.62
CA ARG A 407 -8.14 15.50 93.18
C ARG A 407 -8.85 14.14 93.09
N MET A 408 -10.15 14.07 93.39
CA MET A 408 -10.90 12.81 93.32
C MET A 408 -11.20 12.40 91.87
N LYS A 409 -11.62 13.35 91.01
CA LYS A 409 -11.77 13.08 89.58
C LYS A 409 -10.43 12.81 88.88
N GLN A 410 -9.30 13.38 89.33
CA GLN A 410 -7.98 13.09 88.75
C GLN A 410 -7.56 11.65 88.96
N ILE A 411 -7.93 11.00 90.07
CA ILE A 411 -7.58 9.59 90.30
C ILE A 411 -8.46 8.67 89.45
N GLU A 412 -9.75 8.96 89.34
CA GLU A 412 -10.66 8.24 88.42
C GLU A 412 -10.32 8.49 86.95
N HIS A 413 -10.03 9.73 86.57
CA HIS A 413 -9.54 10.07 85.23
C HIS A 413 -8.15 9.51 84.97
N LYS A 414 -7.26 9.41 85.96
CA LYS A 414 -5.95 8.77 85.78
C LYS A 414 -6.10 7.27 85.52
N ARG A 415 -6.97 6.57 86.26
CA ARG A 415 -7.30 5.17 85.97
C ARG A 415 -8.01 5.00 84.62
N ALA A 416 -8.96 5.87 84.29
CA ALA A 416 -9.64 5.84 83.00
C ALA A 416 -8.70 6.20 81.83
N VAL A 417 -7.77 7.14 82.02
CA VAL A 417 -6.72 7.49 81.05
C VAL A 417 -5.71 6.37 80.93
N ASP A 418 -5.33 5.69 82.01
CA ASP A 418 -4.44 4.53 81.97
C ASP A 418 -5.10 3.36 81.22
N VAL A 419 -6.39 3.09 81.45
CA VAL A 419 -7.18 2.13 80.65
C VAL A 419 -7.27 2.55 79.18
N LEU A 420 -7.53 3.82 78.89
CA LEU A 420 -7.55 4.34 77.51
C LEU A 420 -6.16 4.34 76.86
N LEU A 421 -5.08 4.50 77.63
CA LEU A 421 -3.70 4.44 77.16
C LEU A 421 -3.28 2.99 76.91
N ASP A 422 -3.71 2.04 77.74
CA ASP A 422 -3.49 0.61 77.54
C ASP A 422 -4.33 0.07 76.38
N GLU A 423 -5.58 0.49 76.23
CA GLU A 423 -6.41 0.23 75.04
C GLU A 423 -5.77 0.84 73.78
N ARG A 424 -5.26 2.08 73.85
CA ARG A 424 -4.54 2.72 72.74
C ARG A 424 -3.22 2.02 72.42
N ARG A 425 -2.49 1.50 73.42
CA ARG A 425 -1.28 0.68 73.21
C ARG A 425 -1.62 -0.67 72.59
N GLN A 426 -2.70 -1.31 72.99
CA GLN A 426 -3.19 -2.54 72.39
C GLN A 426 -3.67 -2.30 70.95
N GLN A 427 -4.41 -1.22 70.69
CA GLN A 427 -4.78 -0.81 69.33
C GLN A 427 -3.56 -0.50 68.47
N MET A 428 -2.59 0.28 68.96
CA MET A 428 -1.34 0.53 68.24
C MET A 428 -0.52 -0.76 67.98
N ALA A 429 -0.53 -1.72 68.91
CA ALA A 429 0.13 -3.01 68.70
C ALA A 429 -0.59 -3.85 67.65
N VAL A 430 -1.93 -3.87 67.66
CA VAL A 430 -2.76 -4.54 66.64
C VAL A 430 -2.60 -3.88 65.28
N ASP A 431 -2.63 -2.55 65.20
CA ASP A 431 -2.45 -1.78 63.97
C ASP A 431 -1.04 -1.96 63.40
N LYS A 432 -0.02 -1.99 64.26
CA LYS A 432 1.36 -2.26 63.85
C LYS A 432 1.55 -3.69 63.36
N GLN A 433 0.90 -4.66 64.01
CA GLN A 433 0.90 -6.05 63.54
C GLN A 433 0.18 -6.17 62.19
N ARG A 434 -0.96 -5.50 62.03
CA ARG A 434 -1.67 -5.41 60.73
C ARG A 434 -0.80 -4.77 59.66
N GLU A 435 -0.09 -3.68 59.94
CA GLU A 435 0.81 -3.05 58.97
C GLU A 435 1.95 -3.99 58.56
N ILE A 436 2.51 -4.76 59.50
CA ILE A 436 3.55 -5.77 59.22
C ILE A 436 2.99 -6.90 58.36
N ASP A 437 1.79 -7.40 58.68
CA ASP A 437 1.14 -8.46 57.93
C ASP A 437 0.76 -7.98 56.52
N GLU A 438 0.21 -6.78 56.38
CA GLU A 438 -0.11 -6.13 55.09
C GLU A 438 1.15 -5.90 54.24
N ARG A 439 2.25 -5.45 54.84
CA ARG A 439 3.54 -5.34 54.13
C ARG A 439 4.05 -6.71 53.68
N GLY A 440 3.97 -7.71 54.55
CA GLY A 440 4.37 -9.08 54.21
C GLY A 440 3.55 -9.66 53.05
N GLU A 441 2.24 -9.42 53.04
CA GLU A 441 1.36 -9.81 51.92
C GLU A 441 1.69 -9.03 50.64
N ALA A 442 1.89 -7.72 50.73
CA ALA A 442 2.27 -6.89 49.60
C ALA A 442 3.61 -7.33 48.98
N GLU A 443 4.60 -7.69 49.81
CA GLU A 443 5.89 -8.23 49.37
C GLU A 443 5.73 -9.57 48.66
N ARG A 444 4.91 -10.49 49.21
CA ARG A 444 4.60 -11.78 48.56
C ARG A 444 3.92 -11.58 47.21
N ILE A 445 2.92 -10.70 47.13
CA ILE A 445 2.22 -10.37 45.87
C ILE A 445 3.21 -9.75 44.86
N ALA A 446 4.10 -8.86 45.31
CA ALA A 446 5.12 -8.28 44.45
C ALA A 446 6.13 -9.32 43.93
N GLN A 447 6.53 -10.29 44.76
CA GLN A 447 7.41 -11.39 44.35
C GLN A 447 6.72 -12.31 43.33
N LEU A 448 5.47 -12.71 43.58
CA LEU A 448 4.67 -13.50 42.62
C LEU A 448 4.51 -12.75 41.29
N ARG A 449 4.23 -11.45 41.34
CA ARG A 449 4.14 -10.60 40.15
C ARG A 449 5.46 -10.57 39.37
N LYS A 450 6.60 -10.46 40.06
CA LYS A 450 7.94 -10.52 39.43
C LYS A 450 8.19 -11.87 38.75
N GLN A 451 7.83 -12.97 39.39
CA GLN A 451 7.95 -14.31 38.79
C GLN A 451 7.10 -14.43 37.51
N ILE A 452 5.84 -13.98 37.56
CA ILE A 452 4.96 -13.99 36.38
C ILE A 452 5.52 -13.10 35.26
N ILE A 453 6.08 -11.94 35.59
CA ILE A 453 6.73 -11.07 34.60
C ILE A 453 7.90 -11.80 33.92
N GLU A 454 8.75 -12.48 34.69
CA GLU A 454 9.90 -13.20 34.13
C GLU A 454 9.46 -14.40 33.26
N GLU A 455 8.43 -15.13 33.68
CA GLU A 455 7.82 -16.19 32.87
C GLU A 455 7.28 -15.68 31.53
N GLU A 456 6.50 -14.60 31.56
CA GLU A 456 5.95 -13.98 30.34
C GLU A 456 7.05 -13.39 29.46
N ARG A 457 8.11 -12.82 30.05
CA ARG A 457 9.30 -12.36 29.34
C ARG A 457 9.96 -13.50 28.58
N ILE A 458 10.24 -14.63 29.24
CA ILE A 458 10.86 -15.80 28.61
C ILE A 458 9.96 -16.36 27.51
N LYS A 459 8.64 -16.40 27.75
CA LYS A 459 7.65 -16.83 26.76
C LYS A 459 7.68 -15.97 25.50
N LEU A 460 7.64 -14.63 25.64
CA LEU A 460 7.76 -13.69 24.53
C LEU A 460 9.09 -13.88 23.78
N LEU A 461 10.20 -14.08 24.50
CA LEU A 461 11.49 -14.34 23.87
C LEU A 461 11.47 -15.65 23.08
N ARG A 462 10.92 -16.75 23.62
CA ARG A 462 10.81 -18.03 22.90
C ARG A 462 10.01 -17.92 21.61
N GLU A 463 8.90 -17.18 21.64
CA GLU A 463 8.01 -17.02 20.49
C GLU A 463 8.67 -16.19 19.36
N HIS A 464 9.45 -15.16 19.72
CA HIS A 464 9.94 -14.18 18.75
C HIS A 464 11.43 -14.29 18.40
N ALA A 465 12.26 -14.83 19.28
CA ALA A 465 13.72 -14.83 19.11
C ALA A 465 14.16 -15.56 17.84
N HIS A 466 13.60 -16.76 17.56
CA HIS A 466 13.97 -17.54 16.38
C HIS A 466 13.63 -16.80 15.07
N ARG A 467 12.48 -16.11 15.01
CA ARG A 467 12.04 -15.37 13.82
C ARG A 467 12.84 -14.08 13.58
N LEU A 468 13.38 -13.51 14.66
CA LEU A 468 14.14 -12.25 14.67
C LEU A 468 15.65 -12.47 14.77
N LEU A 469 16.13 -13.69 14.50
CA LEU A 469 17.56 -13.98 14.49
C LEU A 469 18.28 -13.05 13.51
N GLY A 470 19.30 -12.34 14.00
CA GLY A 470 20.04 -11.31 13.23
C GLY A 470 19.44 -9.91 13.26
N TYR A 471 18.19 -9.75 13.73
CA TYR A 471 17.49 -8.47 13.85
C TYR A 471 17.11 -8.13 15.30
N LEU A 472 17.54 -8.95 16.26
CA LEU A 472 17.22 -8.78 17.67
C LEU A 472 17.92 -7.53 18.25
N PRO A 473 17.20 -6.61 18.91
CA PRO A 473 17.78 -5.41 19.48
C PRO A 473 18.74 -5.72 20.64
N LYS A 474 19.74 -4.84 20.82
CA LYS A 474 20.68 -4.94 21.95
C LYS A 474 19.93 -4.81 23.27
N GLY A 475 20.28 -5.63 24.26
CA GLY A 475 19.69 -5.62 25.60
C GLY A 475 18.36 -6.37 25.75
N VAL A 476 17.89 -7.09 24.73
CA VAL A 476 16.72 -7.99 24.83
C VAL A 476 17.08 -9.29 25.57
N ILE A 477 18.27 -9.82 25.29
CA ILE A 477 18.89 -10.93 26.03
C ILE A 477 19.76 -10.31 27.13
N ARG A 478 19.47 -10.63 28.41
CA ARG A 478 20.17 -10.08 29.58
C ARG A 478 21.37 -10.98 29.93
N ASP A 479 21.11 -12.26 30.16
CA ASP A 479 22.08 -13.21 30.70
C ASP A 479 22.21 -14.48 29.85
N GLU A 480 23.25 -15.29 30.10
CA GLU A 480 23.40 -16.61 29.46
C GLU A 480 22.23 -17.56 29.75
N LYS A 481 21.55 -17.37 30.90
CA LYS A 481 20.33 -18.12 31.25
C LYS A 481 19.20 -17.90 30.24
N ASP A 482 19.10 -16.70 29.67
CA ASP A 482 18.10 -16.42 28.63
C ASP A 482 18.42 -17.20 27.35
N LEU A 483 19.70 -17.34 27.00
CA LEU A 483 20.13 -18.12 25.84
C LEU A 483 19.87 -19.61 26.02
N ASP A 484 20.08 -20.14 27.23
CA ASP A 484 19.79 -21.54 27.53
C ASP A 484 18.29 -21.84 27.43
N ASN A 485 17.45 -20.90 27.84
CA ASN A 485 15.99 -21.01 27.76
C ASN A 485 15.45 -20.99 26.31
N LEU A 486 16.24 -20.53 25.33
CA LEU A 486 15.89 -20.42 23.91
C LEU A 486 16.33 -21.62 23.06
N GLY A 487 17.06 -22.56 23.65
CA GLY A 487 17.51 -23.79 22.99
C GLY A 487 18.93 -23.71 22.41
N SER A 488 19.58 -24.88 22.28
CA SER A 488 20.96 -25.02 21.81
C SER A 488 21.18 -24.46 20.40
N ASP A 489 20.21 -24.65 19.52
CA ASP A 489 20.34 -24.29 18.11
C ASP A 489 20.36 -22.78 17.93
N PHE A 490 19.43 -22.08 18.60
CA PHE A 490 19.41 -20.62 18.63
C PHE A 490 20.69 -20.05 19.27
N LYS A 491 21.15 -20.63 20.39
CA LYS A 491 22.38 -20.22 21.07
C LYS A 491 23.60 -20.32 20.16
N ASN A 492 23.72 -21.40 19.38
CA ASN A 492 24.83 -21.61 18.46
C ASN A 492 24.81 -20.61 17.30
N GLU A 493 23.65 -20.38 16.68
CA GLU A 493 23.51 -19.43 15.58
C GLU A 493 23.68 -17.97 16.03
N PHE A 494 23.17 -17.63 17.21
CA PHE A 494 23.33 -16.31 17.81
C PHE A 494 24.80 -16.00 18.09
N LYS A 495 25.55 -16.96 18.69
CA LYS A 495 26.99 -16.81 18.93
C LYS A 495 27.80 -16.68 17.63
N ARG A 496 27.52 -17.52 16.62
CA ARG A 496 28.19 -17.45 15.32
C ARG A 496 28.02 -16.07 14.66
N ARG A 497 26.81 -15.52 14.66
CA ARG A 497 26.54 -14.18 14.10
C ARG A 497 27.13 -13.04 14.92
N GLN A 498 27.16 -13.17 16.26
CA GLN A 498 27.74 -12.15 17.12
C GLN A 498 29.25 -11.99 16.88
N VAL A 499 29.95 -13.10 16.62
CA VAL A 499 31.36 -13.10 16.20
C VAL A 499 31.55 -12.37 14.86
N ASN A 500 30.67 -12.61 13.88
CA ASN A 500 30.71 -11.91 12.58
C ASN A 500 30.40 -10.41 12.70
N MET A 501 29.64 -9.97 13.71
CA MET A 501 29.29 -8.56 13.92
C MET A 501 30.38 -7.78 14.67
N GLN A 502 31.32 -8.47 15.33
CA GLN A 502 32.47 -7.88 16.02
C GLN A 502 33.73 -7.76 15.15
N ASN A 503 33.75 -8.39 13.96
CA ASN A 503 34.80 -8.25 12.94
C ASN A 503 34.22 -7.58 11.68
N PRO A 504 34.29 -6.24 11.56
CA PRO A 504 33.75 -5.52 10.40
C PRO A 504 34.54 -5.76 9.09
N ASP A 505 35.79 -6.21 9.18
CA ASP A 505 36.71 -6.38 8.04
C ASP A 505 36.62 -7.76 7.36
N GLY A 506 35.62 -8.57 7.71
CA GLY A 506 35.43 -9.92 7.16
C GLY A 506 34.55 -10.02 5.90
N TRP A 507 34.24 -8.90 5.24
CA TRP A 507 33.37 -8.88 4.04
C TRP A 507 34.11 -8.99 2.71
N ASP A 508 35.40 -9.34 2.72
CA ASP A 508 36.23 -9.41 1.51
C ASP A 508 36.51 -10.85 1.03
N ASN A 509 35.68 -11.83 1.41
CA ASN A 509 35.72 -13.16 0.81
C ASN A 509 34.37 -13.87 0.89
N MET A 510 33.51 -13.61 -0.10
CA MET A 510 32.75 -14.65 -0.82
C MET A 510 32.22 -14.10 -2.14
#